data_AF-A0A7K2MBS6-F1
#
_entry.id   AF-A0A7K2MBS6-F1
#
_cell.length_a   1.000
_cell.length_b   1.000
_cell.length_c   1.000
_cell.angle_alpha   90.00
_cell.angle_beta   90.00
_cell.angle_gamma   90.00
#
_symmetry.space_group_name_H-M   'P 1'
#
loop_
_entity.id
_entity.type
_entity.pdbx_description
1 polymer ?
#
loop_
_entity_poly.entity_id
_entity_poly.type
_entity_poly.pdbx_seq_one_letter_code
_entity_poly.pdbx_strand_id
1 'polypeptide(L)' 'ALELPELARARTVAAYVSVGAEPGTHALLDALHARGVRVLLPALMPDNDLDWGLYGGEGSLARVRHG' A
#
# COMPACT_ATOMS: atom_id res chain seq x y z
N ALA A 1 14.11 -2.92 -3.81
CA ALA A 1 13.41 -2.57 -2.56
C ALA A 1 13.33 -3.75 -1.59
N LEU A 2 12.82 -4.92 -2.00
CA LEU A 2 12.60 -6.07 -1.10
C LEU A 2 13.84 -6.56 -0.36
N GLU A 3 15.03 -6.43 -0.97
CA GLU A 3 16.32 -6.80 -0.38
C GLU A 3 16.86 -5.81 0.66
N LEU A 4 16.19 -4.68 0.86
CA LEU A 4 16.59 -3.73 1.90
C LEU A 4 16.46 -4.40 3.27
N PRO A 5 17.49 -4.34 4.13
CA PRO A 5 17.51 -5.00 5.44
C PRO A 5 16.29 -4.70 6.31
N GLU A 6 15.74 -3.48 6.20
CA GLU A 6 14.57 -3.00 6.91
C GLU A 6 13.30 -3.69 6.40
N LEU A 7 13.17 -3.82 5.08
CA LEU A 7 11.99 -4.42 4.43
C LEU A 7 12.03 -5.96 4.46
N ALA A 8 13.23 -6.54 4.48
CA ALA A 8 13.43 -7.97 4.65
C ALA A 8 12.87 -8.48 5.99
N ARG A 9 12.95 -7.66 7.05
CA ARG A 9 12.57 -8.02 8.43
C ARG A 9 11.24 -7.42 8.87
N ALA A 10 10.68 -6.48 8.11
CA ALA A 10 9.44 -5.81 8.46
C ALA A 10 8.25 -6.79 8.48
N ARG A 11 7.49 -6.77 9.58
CA ARG A 11 6.18 -7.45 9.67
C ARG A 11 5.02 -6.57 9.23
N THR A 12 5.23 -5.26 9.17
CA THR A 12 4.22 -4.28 8.78
C THR A 12 4.90 -3.13 8.06
N VAL A 13 4.30 -2.68 6.96
CA VAL A 13 4.82 -1.60 6.11
C VAL A 13 3.66 -0.67 5.78
N ALA A 14 3.87 0.63 6.01
CA ALA A 14 3.00 1.67 5.47
C ALA A 14 3.52 2.08 4.09
N ALA A 15 2.63 2.16 3.10
CA ALA A 15 2.98 2.50 1.73
C ALA A 15 1.85 3.28 1.05
N TYR A 16 2.10 3.78 -0.16
CA TYR A 16 1.12 4.50 -0.98
C TYR A 16 0.94 3.77 -2.32
N VAL A 17 -0.28 3.84 -2.86
CA VAL A 17 -0.54 3.49 -4.25
C VAL A 17 -0.14 4.69 -5.10
N SER A 18 0.75 4.47 -6.06
CA SER A 18 1.18 5.53 -6.98
C SER A 18 0.04 6.04 -7.83
N VAL A 19 0.02 7.35 -8.07
CA VAL A 19 -1.03 8.06 -8.83
C VAL A 19 -0.43 8.78 -10.04
N GLY A 20 -1.26 9.03 -11.06
CA GLY A 20 -0.85 9.78 -12.24
C GLY A 20 0.34 9.15 -12.98
N ALA A 21 1.42 9.91 -13.13
CA ALA A 21 2.62 9.53 -13.88
C ALA A 21 3.74 8.92 -13.01
N GLU A 22 3.46 8.66 -11.72
CA GLU A 22 4.42 8.01 -10.84
C GLU A 22 4.70 6.55 -11.25
N PRO A 23 5.90 6.01 -10.97
CA PRO A 23 6.18 4.59 -11.16
C PRO A 23 5.24 3.71 -10.31
N GLY A 24 4.52 2.78 -10.92
CA GLY A 24 3.52 1.97 -10.24
C GLY A 24 4.07 1.15 -9.06
N THR A 25 3.46 1.30 -7.88
CA THR A 25 3.82 0.54 -6.67
C THR A 25 3.12 -0.81 -6.53
N HIS A 26 2.10 -1.12 -7.34
CA HIS A 26 1.29 -2.35 -7.23
C HIS A 26 2.12 -3.63 -7.10
N ALA A 27 3.11 -3.84 -7.97
CA ALA A 27 3.97 -5.02 -7.92
C ALA A 27 4.76 -5.15 -6.61
N LEU A 28 5.17 -4.02 -6.01
CA LEU A 28 5.84 -4.01 -4.72
C LEU A 28 4.87 -4.34 -3.58
N LEU A 29 3.66 -3.77 -3.60
CA LEU A 29 2.62 -4.02 -2.61
C LEU A 29 2.19 -5.50 -2.62
N ASP A 30 2.01 -6.08 -3.81
CA ASP A 30 1.68 -7.50 -3.99
C ASP A 30 2.80 -8.41 -3.48
N ALA A 31 4.06 -8.09 -3.80
CA ALA A 31 5.19 -8.87 -3.32
C ALA A 31 5.34 -8.84 -1.80
N LEU A 32 5.03 -7.71 -1.15
CA LEU A 32 5.01 -7.61 0.30
C LEU A 32 3.84 -8.40 0.91
N HIS A 33 2.64 -8.26 0.34
CA HIS A 33 1.46 -8.99 0.77
C HIS A 33 1.64 -10.51 0.65
N ALA A 34 2.17 -10.98 -0.49
CA ALA A 34 2.45 -12.40 -0.73
C ALA A 34 3.50 -12.98 0.23
N ARG A 35 4.41 -12.15 0.76
CA ARG A 35 5.36 -12.52 1.82
C ARG A 35 4.73 -12.57 3.23
N GLY A 36 3.43 -12.32 3.36
CA GLY A 36 2.72 -12.24 4.64
C GLY A 36 3.00 -10.94 5.42
N VAL A 37 3.58 -9.93 4.78
CA VAL A 37 3.78 -8.61 5.41
C VAL A 37 2.44 -7.89 5.45
N ARG A 38 2.11 -7.33 6.61
CA ARG A 38 0.93 -6.47 6.74
C ARG A 38 1.17 -5.12 6.07
N VAL A 39 0.56 -4.92 4.91
CA VAL A 39 0.69 -3.66 4.15
C VAL A 39 -0.48 -2.74 4.53
N LEU A 40 -0.14 -1.54 4.99
CA LEU A 40 -1.09 -0.48 5.33
C LEU A 40 -1.05 0.60 4.25
N LEU A 41 -2.22 0.94 3.73
CA LEU A 41 -2.40 2.02 2.76
C LEU A 41 -3.29 3.10 3.37
N PRO A 42 -3.06 4.38 3.06
CA PRO A 42 -3.95 5.45 3.48
C PRO A 42 -5.36 5.22 2.92
N ALA A 43 -6.35 5.34 3.78
CA ALA A 43 -7.76 5.36 3.43
C ALA A 43 -8.29 6.78 3.65
N LEU A 44 -8.82 7.40 2.59
CA LEU A 44 -9.44 8.72 2.70
C LEU A 44 -10.86 8.58 3.24
N MET A 45 -11.11 9.24 4.37
CA MET A 45 -12.41 9.26 5.04
C MET A 45 -13.32 10.36 4.47
N PRO A 46 -14.65 10.29 4.70
CA PRO A 46 -15.60 11.25 4.12
C PRO A 46 -15.39 12.73 4.52
N ASP A 47 -14.73 12.98 5.65
CA ASP A 47 -14.35 14.30 6.16
C ASP A 47 -12.98 14.79 5.66
N ASN A 48 -12.35 14.03 4.76
CA ASN A 48 -10.97 14.20 4.28
C ASN A 48 -9.88 13.86 5.30
N ASP A 49 -10.22 13.23 6.44
CA ASP A 49 -9.19 12.64 7.30
C ASP A 49 -8.58 11.40 6.65
N LEU A 50 -7.38 11.06 7.11
CA LEU A 50 -6.67 9.86 6.69
C LEU A 50 -6.69 8.83 7.81
N ASP A 51 -7.16 7.63 7.46
CA ASP A 51 -6.99 6.42 8.26
C ASP A 51 -6.07 5.43 7.52
N TRP A 52 -5.90 4.23 8.08
CA TRP A 52 -5.09 3.16 7.53
C TRP A 52 -5.93 1.92 7.22
N GLY A 53 -5.98 1.55 5.93
CA GLY A 53 -6.57 0.31 5.46
C GLY A 53 -5.54 -0.80 5.28
N LEU A 54 -5.95 -2.05 5.51
CA LEU A 54 -5.15 -3.22 5.15
C LEU A 54 -5.25 -3.49 3.65
N TYR A 55 -4.09 -3.63 3.00
CA TYR A 55 -4.04 -4.09 1.62
C TYR A 55 -4.22 -5.62 1.57
N GLY A 56 -5.29 -6.04 0.89
CA GLY A 56 -5.63 -7.45 0.66
C GLY A 56 -5.39 -7.92 -0.77
N GLY A 57 -4.57 -7.20 -1.55
CA GLY A 57 -4.42 -7.36 -3.00
C GLY A 57 -5.17 -6.30 -3.79
N GLU A 58 -4.95 -6.26 -5.12
CA GLU A 58 -5.45 -5.18 -5.98
C GLU A 58 -6.97 -4.98 -5.88
N GLY A 59 -7.74 -6.07 -5.76
CA GLY A 59 -9.20 -6.02 -5.61
C GLY A 59 -9.70 -5.40 -4.29
N SER A 60 -8.82 -5.16 -3.31
CA SER A 60 -9.15 -4.44 -2.08
C SER A 60 -9.13 -2.91 -2.25
N LEU A 61 -8.63 -2.41 -3.38
CA LEU A 61 -8.52 -0.98 -3.66
C LEU A 61 -9.82 -0.44 -4.26
N ALA A 62 -10.18 0.77 -3.85
CA ALA A 62 -11.24 1.55 -4.46
C ALA A 62 -10.67 2.87 -4.97
N ARG A 63 -11.09 3.29 -6.17
CA ARG A 63 -10.72 4.60 -6.71
C ARG A 63 -11.37 5.70 -5.86
N VAL A 64 -10.57 6.62 -5.37
CA VAL A 64 -11.03 7.82 -4.64
C VAL A 64 -10.87 9.06 -5.51
N ARG A 65 -11.56 10.15 -5.14
CA ARG A 65 -11.67 11.39 -5.93
C ARG A 65 -10.35 12.13 -6.16
N HIS A 66 -9.29 11.74 -5.44
CA HIS A 66 -7.95 12.34 -5.50
C HIS A 66 -6.88 11.45 -6.16
N GLY A 67 -7.30 10.39 -6.89
CA GLY A 67 -6.40 9.44 -7.59
C GLY A 67 -6.57 9.43 -9.10
#